data_AF-A0A8S1NDT6-F1
#
_entry.id   AF-A0A8S1NDT6-F1
#
_cell.length_a   1.000
_cell.length_b   1.000
_cell.length_c   1.000
_cell.angle_alpha   90.00
_cell.angle_beta   90.00
_cell.angle_gamma   90.00
#
_symmetry.space_group_name_H-M   'P 1'
#
loop_
_entity.id
_entity.type
_entity.pdbx_description
1 polymer ?
#
loop_
_entity_poly.entity_id
_entity_poly.type
_entity_poly.pdbx_seq_one_letter_code
_entity_poly.pdbx_strand_id
1 'polypeptide(L)'
;MTCSLIICYFCDEKLHKDKENHITTTLTFTTQFPTQSNQNNLNQTIQQKKLELQELKDKEQKMAKIYQEKILHAQKKYEHQINQLEERLQLASQFMNQMQDQVEELDVDKMQNELEGLDKSLKMDIKKAEQEQSILLEKSKNADQLINKLKQATDIEQKQILKINEVLEGFKAYSEQLQKEKDLLMLDNEKLVGEVEIFAKFIAENGPLLEEISKVKNEQQQQQQQQQQQQQ
;
A
#
# COMPACT_ATOMS: atom_id res chain seq x y z
N MET A 1 19.58 122.90 -12.09
CA MET A 1 20.72 122.02 -11.75
C MET A 1 20.21 120.60 -11.74
N THR A 2 20.66 119.75 -12.66
CA THR A 2 20.23 118.36 -12.77
C THR A 2 21.20 117.47 -11.99
N CYS A 3 20.68 116.75 -10.99
CA CYS A 3 21.44 115.76 -10.24
C CYS A 3 21.05 114.37 -10.79
N SER A 4 22.03 113.65 -11.34
CA SER A 4 21.82 112.31 -11.91
C SER A 4 22.41 111.28 -10.95
N LEU A 5 21.59 110.35 -10.49
CA LEU A 5 22.02 109.23 -9.64
C LEU A 5 21.93 107.94 -10.46
N ILE A 6 23.07 107.29 -10.69
CA ILE A 6 23.14 106.00 -11.37
C ILE A 6 23.15 104.93 -10.28
N ILE A 7 22.10 104.11 -10.20
CA ILE A 7 22.03 102.96 -9.29
C ILE A 7 22.05 101.70 -10.15
N CYS A 8 23.05 100.85 -9.92
CA CYS A 8 23.13 99.53 -10.53
C CYS A 8 22.50 98.50 -9.58
N TYR A 9 21.42 97.85 -10.01
CA TYR A 9 20.84 96.72 -9.29
C TYR A 9 21.45 95.43 -9.86
N PHE A 10 21.91 94.52 -8.99
CA PHE A 10 22.75 93.33 -9.24
C PHE A 10 24.28 93.57 -9.28
N CYS A 11 24.86 94.06 -8.18
CA CYS A 11 26.30 93.91 -7.92
C CYS A 11 26.51 92.93 -6.75
N ASP A 12 26.41 91.63 -7.04
CA ASP A 12 27.04 90.60 -6.20
C ASP A 12 28.41 90.29 -6.82
N GLU A 13 29.49 90.70 -6.16
CA GLU A 13 30.86 90.75 -6.70
C GLU A 13 31.43 89.37 -7.11
N LYS A 14 30.75 88.26 -6.81
CA LYS A 14 31.24 86.90 -7.09
C LYS A 14 30.59 86.20 -8.28
N LEU A 15 29.63 86.81 -9.00
CA LEU A 15 28.79 86.08 -9.95
C LEU A 15 28.85 86.50 -11.44
N HIS A 16 29.67 87.48 -11.86
CA HIS A 16 29.64 87.92 -13.27
C HIS A 16 31.02 88.16 -13.90
N LYS A 17 31.41 87.27 -14.84
CA LYS A 17 32.55 87.46 -15.77
C LYS A 17 32.14 88.16 -17.08
N ASP A 18 30.85 88.32 -17.34
CA ASP A 18 30.33 88.95 -18.55
C ASP A 18 29.59 90.25 -18.21
N LYS A 19 30.14 91.38 -18.69
CA LYS A 19 29.64 92.75 -18.44
C LYS A 19 28.44 93.16 -19.31
N GLU A 20 27.91 92.26 -20.12
CA GLU A 20 26.98 92.65 -21.21
C GLU A 20 25.51 92.79 -20.79
N ASN A 21 25.12 92.40 -19.58
CA ASN A 21 23.70 92.39 -19.15
C ASN A 21 23.37 93.33 -17.98
N HIS A 22 24.08 94.46 -17.85
CA HIS A 22 23.71 95.50 -16.88
C HIS A 22 22.53 96.34 -17.39
N ILE A 23 21.33 96.07 -16.85
CA ILE A 23 20.16 96.92 -17.07
C ILE A 23 20.39 98.25 -16.34
N THR A 24 20.75 99.28 -17.10
CA THR A 24 20.96 100.63 -16.59
C THR A 24 19.68 101.42 -16.75
N THR A 25 18.98 101.69 -15.64
CA THR A 25 17.77 102.53 -15.64
C THR A 25 18.12 103.95 -15.23
N THR A 26 18.02 104.90 -16.15
CA THR A 26 18.17 106.34 -15.84
C THR A 26 16.85 106.90 -15.32
N LEU A 27 16.79 107.20 -14.02
CA LEU A 27 15.67 107.92 -13.41
C LEU A 27 15.89 109.42 -13.55
N THR A 28 15.21 110.05 -14.52
CA THR A 28 15.20 111.51 -14.70
C THR A 28 14.14 112.13 -13.80
N PHE A 29 14.56 112.94 -12.83
CA PHE A 29 13.65 113.69 -11.97
C PHE A 29 13.37 115.06 -12.57
N THR A 30 12.24 115.21 -13.26
CA THR A 30 11.69 116.53 -13.60
C THR A 30 10.92 117.08 -12.39
N THR A 31 11.43 118.15 -11.78
CA THR A 31 10.72 118.89 -10.74
C THR A 31 9.51 119.59 -11.33
N GLN A 32 8.34 118.95 -11.26
CA GLN A 32 7.05 119.60 -11.47
C GLN A 32 6.59 120.19 -10.14
N PHE A 33 6.38 121.50 -10.10
CA PHE A 33 5.74 122.15 -8.96
C PHE A 33 4.28 121.69 -8.87
N PRO A 34 3.81 121.16 -7.73
CA PRO A 34 2.46 120.62 -7.64
C PRO A 34 1.41 121.73 -7.72
N THR A 35 0.53 121.66 -8.71
CA THR A 35 -0.76 122.36 -8.70
C THR A 35 -1.73 121.63 -7.76
N GLN A 36 -2.64 122.35 -7.10
CA GLN A 36 -3.62 121.78 -6.14
C GLN A 36 -4.39 120.55 -6.68
N SER A 37 -4.64 120.49 -7.99
CA SER A 37 -5.27 119.34 -8.66
C SER A 37 -4.40 118.07 -8.63
N ASN A 38 -3.08 118.18 -8.82
CA ASN A 38 -2.14 117.05 -8.75
C ASN A 38 -1.98 116.51 -7.33
N GLN A 39 -2.08 117.38 -6.32
CA GLN A 39 -2.02 116.97 -4.91
C GLN A 39 -3.25 116.14 -4.49
N ASN A 40 -4.44 116.51 -4.96
CA ASN A 40 -5.67 115.75 -4.67
C ASN A 40 -5.69 114.37 -5.35
N ASN A 41 -5.24 114.28 -6.61
CA ASN A 41 -5.11 112.99 -7.32
C ASN A 41 -4.07 112.07 -6.66
N LEU A 42 -2.95 112.63 -6.20
CA LEU A 42 -1.93 111.87 -5.49
C LEU A 42 -2.47 111.32 -4.16
N ASN A 43 -3.22 112.14 -3.40
CA ASN A 43 -3.83 111.72 -2.14
C ASN A 43 -4.88 110.61 -2.32
N GLN A 44 -5.72 110.68 -3.36
CA GLN A 44 -6.65 109.60 -3.70
C GLN A 44 -5.91 108.31 -4.07
N THR A 45 -4.86 108.42 -4.88
CA THR A 45 -4.01 107.26 -5.26
C THR A 45 -3.36 106.63 -4.03
N ILE A 46 -2.86 107.44 -3.08
CA ILE A 46 -2.27 106.95 -1.84
C ILE A 46 -3.32 106.23 -0.97
N GLN A 47 -4.54 106.75 -0.86
CA GLN A 47 -5.63 106.08 -0.13
C GLN A 47 -6.00 104.75 -0.78
N GLN A 48 -6.12 104.71 -2.10
CA GLN A 48 -6.42 103.48 -2.83
C GLN A 48 -5.31 102.43 -2.65
N LYS A 49 -4.03 102.85 -2.74
CA LYS A 49 -2.88 101.96 -2.49
C LYS A 49 -2.81 101.46 -1.05
N LYS A 50 -3.23 102.26 -0.07
CA LYS A 50 -3.35 101.80 1.32
C LYS A 50 -4.44 100.72 1.49
N LEU A 51 -5.56 100.86 0.81
CA LEU A 51 -6.62 99.84 0.81
C LEU A 51 -6.16 98.54 0.14
N GLU A 52 -5.53 98.62 -1.04
CA GLU A 52 -4.95 97.46 -1.72
C GLU A 52 -3.91 96.74 -0.86
N LEU A 53 -3.05 97.49 -0.15
CA LEU A 53 -2.06 96.91 0.76
C LEU A 53 -2.72 96.21 1.95
N GLN A 54 -3.82 96.76 2.47
CA GLN A 54 -4.57 96.13 3.56
C GLN A 54 -5.22 94.82 3.09
N GLU A 55 -5.82 94.79 1.90
CA GLU A 55 -6.37 93.56 1.32
C GLU A 55 -5.31 92.49 1.07
N LEU A 56 -4.12 92.90 0.61
CA LEU A 56 -2.99 91.97 0.43
C LEU A 56 -2.51 91.40 1.76
N LYS A 57 -2.42 92.21 2.83
CA LYS A 57 -2.10 91.73 4.17
C LYS A 57 -3.15 90.74 4.69
N ASP A 58 -4.43 91.01 4.48
CA ASP A 58 -5.51 90.11 4.90
C ASP A 58 -5.47 88.78 4.12
N LYS A 59 -5.15 88.82 2.81
CA LYS A 59 -4.95 87.61 1.98
C LYS A 59 -3.71 86.82 2.42
N GLU A 60 -2.60 87.49 2.70
CA GLU A 60 -1.38 86.87 3.21
C GLU A 60 -1.65 86.17 4.54
N GLN A 61 -2.34 86.84 5.48
CA GLN A 61 -2.68 86.26 6.78
C GLN A 61 -3.60 85.03 6.66
N LYS A 62 -4.58 85.08 5.73
CA LYS A 62 -5.44 83.91 5.43
C LYS A 62 -4.64 82.75 4.84
N MET A 63 -3.74 83.03 3.89
CA MET A 63 -2.89 82.01 3.29
C MET A 63 -1.93 81.40 4.33
N ALA A 64 -1.35 82.21 5.21
CA ALA A 64 -0.49 81.74 6.30
C ALA A 64 -1.24 80.77 7.23
N LYS A 65 -2.49 81.08 7.61
CA LYS A 65 -3.33 80.17 8.40
C LYS A 65 -3.59 78.84 7.68
N ILE A 66 -3.95 78.88 6.40
CA ILE A 66 -4.20 77.66 5.61
C ILE A 66 -2.94 76.80 5.51
N TYR A 67 -1.76 77.41 5.29
CA TYR A 67 -0.51 76.66 5.27
C TYR A 67 -0.19 76.05 6.63
N GLN A 68 -0.40 76.78 7.72
CA GLN A 68 -0.18 76.28 9.07
C GLN A 68 -1.10 75.09 9.40
N GLU A 69 -2.38 75.15 9.02
CA GLU A 69 -3.33 74.04 9.16
C GLU A 69 -2.92 72.82 8.32
N LYS A 70 -2.49 73.03 7.07
CA LYS A 70 -2.00 71.94 6.20
C LYS A 70 -0.76 71.27 6.78
N ILE A 71 0.19 72.05 7.31
CA ILE A 71 1.39 71.53 7.96
C ILE A 71 1.01 70.71 9.19
N LEU A 72 0.13 71.25 10.05
CA LEU A 72 -0.33 70.55 11.26
C LEU A 72 -1.05 69.24 10.92
N HIS A 73 -1.92 69.25 9.90
CA HIS A 73 -2.60 68.05 9.44
C HIS A 73 -1.62 67.01 8.88
N ALA A 74 -0.64 67.44 8.10
CA ALA A 74 0.41 66.55 7.59
C ALA A 74 1.26 65.96 8.71
N GLN A 75 1.64 66.75 9.72
CA GLN A 75 2.37 66.28 10.90
C GLN A 75 1.59 65.20 11.64
N LYS A 76 0.32 65.45 11.97
CA LYS A 76 -0.54 64.46 12.64
C LYS A 76 -0.69 63.18 11.83
N LYS A 77 -0.81 63.30 10.50
CA LYS A 77 -0.90 62.12 9.62
C LYS A 77 0.37 61.29 9.68
N TYR A 78 1.55 61.91 9.59
CA TYR A 78 2.82 61.18 9.62
C TYR A 78 3.10 60.60 11.00
N GLU A 79 2.80 61.32 12.08
CA GLU A 79 2.92 60.82 13.45
C GLU A 79 2.04 59.58 13.66
N HIS A 80 0.80 59.61 13.18
CA HIS A 80 -0.07 58.43 13.24
C HIS A 80 0.49 57.24 12.45
N GLN A 81 1.06 57.48 11.26
CA GLN A 81 1.67 56.43 10.45
C GLN A 81 2.94 55.83 11.09
N ILE A 82 3.75 56.66 11.74
CA ILE A 82 4.93 56.20 12.48
C ILE A 82 4.50 55.29 13.63
N ASN A 83 3.53 55.72 14.44
CA ASN A 83 3.04 54.92 15.56
C ASN A 83 2.48 53.55 15.11
N GLN A 84 1.76 53.50 13.99
CA GLN A 84 1.28 52.24 13.41
C GLN A 84 2.41 51.31 12.95
N LEU A 85 3.49 51.87 12.41
CA LEU A 85 4.65 51.09 11.99
C LEU A 85 5.43 50.56 13.20
N GLU A 86 5.57 51.35 14.25
CA GLU A 86 6.21 50.94 15.50
C GLU A 86 5.44 49.80 16.19
N GLU A 87 4.11 49.88 16.25
CA GLU A 87 3.27 48.81 16.80
C GLU A 87 3.43 47.51 15.98
N ARG A 88 3.41 47.61 14.65
CA ARG A 88 3.64 46.46 13.76
C ARG A 88 5.03 45.86 13.95
N LEU A 89 6.05 46.68 14.11
CA LEU A 89 7.42 46.22 14.35
C LEU A 89 7.53 45.50 15.69
N GLN A 90 6.89 46.03 16.74
CA GLN A 90 6.88 45.41 18.06
C GLN A 90 6.18 44.05 18.04
N LEU A 91 5.03 43.94 17.36
CA LEU A 91 4.30 42.67 17.19
C LEU A 91 5.13 41.65 16.41
N ALA A 92 5.78 42.06 15.31
CA ALA A 92 6.64 41.18 14.52
C ALA A 92 7.85 40.68 15.32
N SER A 93 8.47 41.55 16.13
CA SER A 93 9.60 41.19 17.01
C SER A 93 9.18 40.19 18.10
N GLN A 94 8.04 40.42 18.75
CA GLN A 94 7.49 39.48 19.73
C GLN A 94 7.20 38.11 19.11
N PHE A 95 6.63 38.10 17.90
CA PHE A 95 6.37 36.86 17.17
C PHE A 95 7.65 36.11 16.81
N MET A 96 8.68 36.80 16.32
CA MET A 96 9.97 36.16 16.00
C MET A 96 10.64 35.56 17.23
N ASN A 97 10.62 36.25 18.38
CA ASN A 97 11.20 35.72 19.61
C ASN A 97 10.44 34.47 20.10
N GLN A 98 9.10 34.48 20.06
CA GLN A 98 8.29 33.31 20.42
C GLN A 98 8.54 32.11 19.50
N MET A 99 8.70 32.35 18.20
CA MET A 99 9.04 31.28 17.25
C MET A 99 10.45 30.75 17.49
N GLN A 100 11.41 31.61 17.83
CA GLN A 100 12.78 31.19 18.13
C GLN A 100 12.87 30.37 19.42
N ASP A 101 12.06 30.69 20.44
CA ASP A 101 11.96 29.91 21.68
C ASP A 101 11.22 28.56 21.49
N GLN A 102 10.40 28.43 20.42
CA GLN A 102 9.65 27.20 20.09
C GLN A 102 10.37 26.25 19.13
N VAL A 103 11.46 26.69 18.50
CA VAL A 103 12.33 25.78 17.77
C VAL A 103 13.17 25.02 18.80
N GLU A 104 12.59 23.93 19.33
CA GLU A 104 13.38 22.89 19.99
C GLU A 104 14.51 22.50 19.03
N GLU A 105 15.76 22.66 19.47
CA GLU A 105 16.90 22.16 18.72
C GLU A 105 16.67 20.67 18.44
N LEU A 106 16.61 20.30 17.16
CA LEU A 106 16.52 18.90 16.76
C LEU A 106 17.70 18.15 17.37
N ASP A 107 17.43 17.30 18.35
CA ASP A 107 18.42 16.43 18.97
C ASP A 107 18.80 15.31 17.99
N VAL A 108 19.69 15.66 17.05
CA VAL A 108 20.20 14.79 16.00
C VAL A 108 20.85 13.54 16.60
N ASP A 109 21.53 13.69 17.75
CA ASP A 109 22.19 12.58 18.43
C ASP A 109 21.17 11.56 18.96
N LYS A 110 20.05 12.02 19.54
CA LYS A 110 18.96 11.13 19.94
C LYS A 110 18.35 10.41 18.76
N MET A 111 18.04 11.12 17.68
CA MET A 111 17.47 10.50 16.47
C MET A 111 18.43 9.46 15.85
N GLN A 112 19.73 9.76 15.82
CA GLN A 112 20.73 8.85 15.30
C GLN A 112 20.84 7.57 16.16
N ASN A 113 20.79 7.71 17.49
CA ASN A 113 20.78 6.57 18.40
C ASN A 113 19.53 5.68 18.24
N GLU A 114 18.35 6.29 18.07
CA GLU A 114 17.11 5.56 17.78
C GLU A 114 17.19 4.81 16.45
N LEU A 115 17.76 5.44 15.43
CA LEU A 115 17.95 4.85 14.10
C LEU A 115 18.93 3.67 14.13
N GLU A 116 20.03 3.79 14.86
CA GLU A 116 20.97 2.68 15.09
C GLU A 116 20.34 1.54 15.89
N GLY A 117 19.49 1.86 16.87
CA GLY A 117 18.73 0.88 17.64
C GLY A 117 17.78 0.07 16.75
N LEU A 118 17.05 0.77 15.88
CA LEU A 118 16.15 0.16 14.90
C LEU A 118 16.92 -0.71 13.89
N ASP A 119 18.06 -0.24 13.37
CA ASP A 119 18.89 -1.02 12.44
C ASP A 119 19.41 -2.32 13.08
N LYS A 120 19.85 -2.26 14.34
CA LYS A 120 20.28 -3.46 15.09
C LYS A 120 19.11 -4.43 15.32
N SER A 121 17.94 -3.92 15.69
CA SER A 121 16.74 -4.74 15.87
C SER A 121 16.33 -5.42 14.57
N LEU A 122 16.29 -4.67 13.47
CA LEU A 122 15.91 -5.18 12.16
C LEU A 122 16.87 -6.27 11.68
N LYS A 123 18.18 -6.10 11.89
CA LYS A 123 19.18 -7.13 11.57
C LYS A 123 18.97 -8.41 12.37
N MET A 124 18.60 -8.30 13.64
CA MET A 124 18.26 -9.46 14.46
C MET A 124 16.99 -10.16 13.97
N ASP A 125 15.95 -9.40 13.64
CA ASP A 125 14.67 -9.94 13.17
C ASP A 125 14.82 -10.63 11.81
N ILE A 126 15.60 -10.06 10.88
CA ILE A 126 15.94 -10.69 9.60
C ILE A 126 16.65 -12.02 9.84
N LYS A 127 17.68 -12.04 10.70
CA LYS A 127 18.42 -13.28 10.99
C LYS A 127 17.52 -14.35 11.60
N LYS A 128 16.59 -13.97 12.47
CA LYS A 128 15.61 -14.89 13.05
C LYS A 128 14.64 -15.42 11.98
N ALA A 129 14.15 -14.56 11.09
CA ALA A 129 13.28 -14.96 9.99
C ALA A 129 13.99 -15.93 9.02
N GLU A 130 15.26 -15.70 8.71
CA GLU A 130 16.09 -16.60 7.89
C GLU A 130 16.25 -17.98 8.53
N GLN A 131 16.47 -18.02 9.86
CA GLN A 131 16.55 -19.28 10.61
C GLN A 131 15.22 -20.04 10.60
N GLU A 132 14.11 -19.35 10.84
CA GLU A 132 12.77 -19.94 10.78
C GLU A 132 12.44 -20.46 9.36
N GLN A 133 12.81 -19.70 8.32
CA GLN A 133 12.65 -20.11 6.93
C GLN A 133 13.47 -21.38 6.62
N SER A 134 14.72 -21.47 7.10
CA SER A 134 15.55 -22.66 6.92
C SER A 134 14.91 -23.90 7.57
N ILE A 135 14.37 -23.76 8.78
CA ILE A 135 13.69 -24.86 9.49
C ILE A 135 12.44 -25.29 8.72
N LEU A 136 11.66 -24.34 8.20
CA LEU A 136 10.46 -24.66 7.42
C LEU A 136 10.78 -25.37 6.10
N LEU A 137 11.85 -24.98 5.42
CA LEU A 137 12.32 -25.66 4.20
C LEU A 137 12.73 -27.12 4.49
N GLU A 138 13.44 -27.36 5.59
CA GLU A 138 13.81 -28.71 6.00
C GLU A 138 12.58 -29.57 6.34
N LYS A 139 11.62 -29.00 7.08
CA LYS A 139 10.34 -29.67 7.38
C LYS A 139 9.55 -29.99 6.12
N SER A 140 9.51 -29.08 5.14
CA SER A 140 8.85 -29.31 3.85
C SER A 140 9.48 -30.49 3.12
N LYS A 141 10.82 -30.53 3.04
CA LYS A 141 11.55 -31.64 2.41
C LYS A 141 11.25 -32.98 3.10
N ASN A 142 11.18 -32.98 4.43
CA ASN A 142 10.85 -34.17 5.21
C ASN A 142 9.40 -34.62 4.97
N ALA A 143 8.45 -33.68 4.83
CA ALA A 143 7.07 -33.97 4.48
C ALA A 143 6.96 -34.59 3.08
N ASP A 144 7.66 -34.05 2.09
CA ASP A 144 7.69 -34.61 0.73
C ASP A 144 8.24 -36.05 0.70
N GLN A 145 9.30 -36.32 1.48
CA GLN A 145 9.82 -37.67 1.65
C GLN A 145 8.80 -38.62 2.28
N LEU A 146 8.05 -38.16 3.29
CA LEU A 146 7.01 -38.95 3.93
C LEU A 146 5.86 -39.25 2.96
N ILE A 147 5.42 -38.26 2.18
CA ILE A 147 4.40 -38.44 1.14
C ILE A 147 4.84 -39.48 0.10
N ASN A 148 6.11 -39.44 -0.32
CA ASN A 148 6.64 -40.43 -1.26
C ASN A 148 6.67 -41.84 -0.67
N LYS A 149 7.04 -41.99 0.61
CA LYS A 149 6.97 -43.28 1.32
C LYS A 149 5.54 -43.79 1.44
N LEU A 150 4.58 -42.92 1.73
CA LEU A 150 3.16 -43.27 1.80
C LEU A 150 2.64 -43.75 0.45
N LYS A 151 2.96 -43.04 -0.65
CA LYS A 151 2.59 -43.48 -2.01
C LYS A 151 3.13 -44.88 -2.31
N GLN A 152 4.41 -45.13 -2.01
CA GLN A 152 5.02 -46.45 -2.21
C GLN A 152 4.32 -47.54 -1.37
N ALA A 153 3.97 -47.25 -0.11
CA ALA A 153 3.23 -48.18 0.73
C ALA A 153 1.84 -48.49 0.16
N THR A 154 1.11 -47.47 -0.28
CA THR A 154 -0.21 -47.64 -0.92
C THR A 154 -0.11 -48.46 -2.22
N ASP A 155 0.92 -48.24 -3.05
CA ASP A 155 1.13 -49.03 -4.26
C ASP A 155 1.41 -50.52 -3.95
N ILE A 156 2.15 -50.79 -2.86
CA ILE A 156 2.40 -52.16 -2.39
C ILE A 156 1.10 -52.79 -1.90
N GLU A 157 0.31 -52.09 -1.09
CA GLU A 157 -0.98 -52.58 -0.60
C GLU A 157 -1.93 -52.89 -1.74
N GLN A 158 -2.03 -52.02 -2.75
CA GLN A 158 -2.85 -52.27 -3.93
C GLN A 158 -2.41 -53.54 -4.67
N LYS A 159 -1.10 -53.75 -4.85
CA LYS A 159 -0.57 -54.99 -5.46
C LYS A 159 -0.89 -56.23 -4.62
N GLN A 160 -0.83 -56.12 -3.29
CA GLN A 160 -1.19 -57.22 -2.39
C GLN A 160 -2.68 -57.57 -2.49
N ILE A 161 -3.56 -56.56 -2.51
CA ILE A 161 -5.01 -56.75 -2.70
C ILE A 161 -5.29 -57.48 -4.01
N LEU A 162 -4.67 -57.05 -5.12
CA LEU A 162 -4.83 -57.72 -6.42
C LEU A 162 -4.42 -59.18 -6.35
N LYS A 163 -3.26 -59.49 -5.75
CA LYS A 163 -2.77 -60.86 -5.61
C LYS A 163 -3.67 -61.72 -4.72
N ILE A 164 -4.25 -61.15 -3.65
CA ILE A 164 -5.21 -61.86 -2.81
C ILE A 164 -6.48 -62.16 -3.60
N ASN A 165 -6.97 -61.22 -4.41
CA ASN A 165 -8.13 -61.45 -5.27
C ASN A 165 -7.88 -62.58 -6.29
N GLU A 166 -6.72 -62.62 -6.93
CA GLU A 166 -6.32 -63.71 -7.83
C GLU A 166 -6.34 -65.07 -7.12
N VAL A 167 -5.79 -65.14 -5.90
CA VAL A 167 -5.79 -66.38 -5.10
C VAL A 167 -7.21 -66.78 -4.71
N LEU A 168 -8.06 -65.83 -4.34
CA LEU A 168 -9.45 -66.10 -3.98
C LEU A 168 -10.26 -66.60 -5.18
N GLU A 169 -10.03 -66.06 -6.37
CA GLU A 169 -10.65 -66.57 -7.61
C GLU A 169 -10.22 -68.00 -7.90
N GLY A 170 -8.92 -68.30 -7.77
CA GLY A 170 -8.41 -69.67 -7.90
C GLY A 170 -9.03 -70.63 -6.89
N PHE A 171 -9.16 -70.22 -5.63
CA PHE A 171 -9.77 -71.03 -4.58
C PHE A 171 -11.26 -71.30 -4.84
N LYS A 172 -12.01 -70.28 -5.31
CA LYS A 172 -13.41 -70.46 -5.73
C LYS A 172 -13.54 -71.48 -6.84
N ALA A 173 -12.74 -71.35 -7.90
CA ALA A 173 -12.76 -72.29 -9.03
C ALA A 173 -12.46 -73.73 -8.59
N TYR A 174 -11.46 -73.92 -7.73
CA TYR A 174 -11.11 -75.23 -7.19
C TYR A 174 -12.22 -75.80 -6.29
N SER A 175 -12.84 -74.96 -5.45
CA SER A 175 -13.96 -75.36 -4.60
C SER A 175 -15.18 -75.79 -5.45
N GLU A 176 -15.48 -75.07 -6.52
CA GLU A 176 -16.55 -75.43 -7.46
C GLU A 176 -16.26 -76.75 -8.18
N GLN A 177 -15.00 -76.98 -8.57
CA GLN A 177 -14.58 -78.24 -9.19
C GLN A 177 -14.74 -79.42 -8.22
N LEU A 178 -14.24 -79.29 -6.99
CA LEU A 178 -14.39 -80.34 -5.97
C LEU A 178 -15.85 -80.66 -5.66
N GLN A 179 -16.72 -79.64 -5.66
CA GLN A 179 -18.15 -79.85 -5.47
C GLN A 179 -18.75 -80.68 -6.61
N LYS A 180 -18.40 -80.39 -7.86
CA LYS A 180 -18.83 -81.20 -9.02
C LYS A 180 -18.30 -82.64 -8.95
N GLU A 181 -17.04 -82.82 -8.59
CA GLU A 181 -16.44 -84.15 -8.44
C GLU A 181 -17.14 -84.97 -7.34
N LYS A 182 -17.44 -84.34 -6.20
CA LYS A 182 -18.23 -84.96 -5.13
C LYS A 182 -19.62 -85.39 -5.62
N ASP A 183 -20.32 -84.53 -6.36
CA ASP A 183 -21.67 -84.81 -6.84
C ASP A 183 -21.67 -85.97 -7.85
N LEU A 184 -20.67 -86.04 -8.74
CA LEU A 184 -20.47 -87.18 -9.65
C LEU A 184 -20.20 -88.48 -8.90
N LEU A 185 -19.31 -88.44 -7.89
CA LEU A 185 -19.01 -89.63 -7.07
C LEU A 185 -20.24 -90.12 -6.30
N MET A 186 -21.10 -89.22 -5.82
CA MET A 186 -22.36 -89.63 -5.18
C MET A 186 -23.27 -90.37 -6.16
N LEU A 187 -23.39 -89.87 -7.39
CA LEU A 187 -24.22 -90.48 -8.42
C LEU A 187 -23.70 -91.87 -8.83
N ASP A 188 -22.38 -92.01 -8.96
CA ASP A 188 -21.75 -93.32 -9.22
C ASP A 188 -21.96 -94.28 -8.05
N ASN A 189 -21.90 -93.79 -6.81
CA ASN A 189 -22.11 -94.60 -5.61
C ASN A 189 -23.58 -95.07 -5.51
N GLU A 190 -24.55 -94.20 -5.79
CA GLU A 190 -25.97 -94.56 -5.88
C GLU A 190 -26.22 -95.65 -6.94
N LYS A 191 -25.57 -95.52 -8.10
CA LYS A 191 -25.65 -96.53 -9.16
C LYS A 191 -25.07 -97.87 -8.71
N LEU A 192 -23.89 -97.87 -8.09
CA LEU A 192 -23.25 -99.09 -7.57
C LEU A 192 -24.11 -99.76 -6.49
N VAL A 193 -24.72 -98.99 -5.59
CA VAL A 193 -25.66 -99.53 -4.59
C VAL A 193 -26.83 -100.23 -5.29
N GLY A 194 -27.43 -99.60 -6.31
CA GLY A 194 -28.49 -100.21 -7.10
C GLY A 194 -28.06 -101.50 -7.80
N GLU A 195 -26.87 -101.52 -8.40
CA GLU A 195 -26.30 -102.74 -9.02
C GLU A 195 -26.09 -103.86 -8.00
N VAL A 196 -25.54 -103.54 -6.82
CA VAL A 196 -25.35 -104.50 -5.74
C VAL A 196 -26.68 -105.05 -5.23
N GLU A 197 -27.71 -104.21 -5.10
CA GLU A 197 -29.06 -104.66 -4.72
C GLU A 197 -29.67 -105.62 -5.75
N ILE A 198 -29.46 -105.34 -7.05
CA ILE A 198 -29.89 -106.24 -8.13
C ILE A 198 -29.16 -107.58 -8.03
N PHE A 199 -27.84 -107.58 -7.86
CA PHE A 199 -27.06 -108.80 -7.69
C PHE A 199 -27.49 -109.58 -6.44
N ALA A 200 -27.74 -108.89 -5.32
CA ALA A 200 -28.22 -109.51 -4.10
C ALA A 200 -29.59 -110.19 -4.30
N LYS A 201 -30.54 -109.53 -4.99
CA LYS A 201 -31.83 -110.13 -5.35
C LYS A 201 -31.66 -111.33 -6.27
N PHE A 202 -30.83 -111.21 -7.31
CA PHE A 202 -30.54 -112.32 -8.23
C PHE A 202 -29.99 -113.54 -7.49
N ILE A 203 -29.03 -113.35 -6.57
CA ILE A 203 -28.47 -114.43 -5.76
C ILE A 203 -29.51 -115.00 -4.79
N ALA A 204 -30.37 -114.18 -4.19
CA ALA A 204 -31.42 -114.68 -3.31
C ALA A 204 -32.44 -115.55 -4.06
N GLU A 205 -32.83 -115.15 -5.28
CA GLU A 205 -33.78 -115.87 -6.12
C GLU A 205 -33.19 -117.14 -6.75
N ASN A 206 -31.96 -117.05 -7.27
CA ASN A 206 -31.34 -118.13 -8.07
C ASN A 206 -30.31 -118.95 -7.28
N GLY A 207 -29.92 -118.52 -6.08
CA GLY A 207 -28.96 -119.19 -5.21
C GLY A 207 -29.33 -120.64 -4.89
N PRO A 208 -30.57 -120.95 -4.46
CA PRO A 208 -30.98 -122.33 -4.20
C PRO A 208 -30.85 -123.22 -5.44
N LEU A 209 -31.19 -122.68 -6.61
CA LEU A 209 -31.14 -123.39 -7.89
C LEU A 209 -29.69 -123.61 -8.34
N LEU A 210 -28.79 -122.65 -8.11
CA LEU A 210 -27.36 -122.78 -8.34
C LEU A 210 -26.71 -123.82 -7.41
N GLU A 211 -27.12 -123.88 -6.14
CA GLU A 211 -26.68 -124.91 -5.21
C GLU A 211 -27.16 -126.31 -5.63
N GLU A 212 -28.40 -126.43 -6.11
CA GLU A 212 -28.97 -127.68 -6.59
C GLU A 212 -28.26 -128.17 -7.86
N ILE A 213 -28.01 -127.28 -8.84
CA ILE A 213 -27.21 -127.59 -10.03
C ILE A 213 -25.79 -128.05 -9.62
N SER A 214 -25.18 -127.39 -8.64
CA SER A 214 -23.86 -127.76 -8.13
C SER A 214 -23.85 -129.14 -7.48
N LYS A 215 -24.88 -129.47 -6.67
CA LYS A 215 -25.05 -130.80 -6.08
C LYS A 215 -25.21 -131.89 -7.14
N VAL A 216 -26.11 -131.69 -8.10
CA VAL A 216 -26.33 -132.65 -9.20
C VAL A 216 -25.06 -132.87 -10.02
N LYS A 217 -24.30 -131.80 -10.29
CA LYS A 217 -23.02 -131.90 -11.01
C LYS A 217 -21.97 -132.69 -10.23
N ASN A 218 -21.87 -132.46 -8.92
CA ASN A 218 -20.96 -133.20 -8.04
C ASN A 218 -21.36 -134.68 -7.93
N GLU A 219 -22.67 -134.97 -7.84
CA GLU A 219 -23.21 -136.32 -7.83
C GLU A 219 -22.95 -137.05 -9.16
N GLN A 220 -23.13 -136.38 -10.30
CA GLN A 220 -22.79 -136.94 -11.61
C GLN A 220 -21.29 -137.24 -11.74
N GLN A 221 -20.41 -136.37 -11.22
CA GLN A 221 -18.97 -136.66 -11.18
C GLN A 221 -18.63 -137.86 -10.30
N GLN A 222 -19.27 -138.01 -9.14
CA GLN A 222 -19.08 -139.19 -8.28
C GLN A 222 -19.58 -140.47 -8.94
N GLN A 223 -20.73 -140.43 -9.62
CA GLN A 223 -21.25 -141.60 -10.35
C GLN A 223 -20.36 -141.99 -11.53
N GLN A 224 -19.77 -141.04 -12.26
CA GLN A 224 -18.78 -141.34 -13.30
C GLN A 224 -17.51 -141.98 -12.72
N GLN A 225 -17.05 -141.53 -11.54
CA GLN A 225 -15.90 -142.15 -10.86
C GLN A 225 -16.21 -143.57 -10.35
N GLN A 226 -17.42 -143.81 -9.85
CA GLN A 226 -17.85 -145.15 -9.43
C GLN A 226 -18.05 -146.12 -10.60
N GLN A 227 -18.57 -145.66 -11.74
CA GLN A 227 -18.67 -146.48 -12.96
C GLN A 227 -17.29 -146.86 -13.53
N GLN A 228 -16.28 -145.98 -13.40
CA GLN A 228 -14.91 -146.33 -13.77
C GLN A 228 -14.27 -147.36 -12.82
N GLN A 229 -14.70 -147.43 -11.56
CA GLN A 229 -14.20 -148.42 -10.59
C GLN A 229 -14.90 -149.80 -10.68
N GLN A 230 -16.10 -149.90 -11.27
CA GLN A 230 -16.81 -151.18 -11.46
C GLN A 230 -16.47 -151.89 -12.80
N GLN A 231 -15.64 -151.28 -13.66
CA GLN A 231 -15.17 -151.87 -14.93
C GLN A 231 -13.70 -152.34 -14.87
N GLN A 232 -13.11 -152.46 -13.68
CA GLN A 232 -11.83 -153.13 -13.41
C GLN A 232 -12.07 -154.34 -12.51
#